data_AF-A0A2K3LRM7-F1
#
_entry.id   AF-A0A2K3LRM7-F1
#
_cell.length_a   1.000
_cell.length_b   1.000
_cell.length_c   1.000
_cell.angle_alpha   90.00
_cell.angle_beta   90.00
_cell.angle_gamma   90.00
#
_symmetry.space_group_name_H-M   'P 1'
#
loop_
_entity.id
_entity.type
_entity.pdbx_description
1 polymer ?
#
loop_
_entity_poly.entity_id
_entity_poly.type
_entity_poly.pdbx_seq_one_letter_code
_entity_poly.pdbx_strand_id
1 'polypeptide(L)'
;MSRRLGFLTGMESDVMLDAHVQAGFIVGLPFSKPGPYDFRSTNITQSISHLGATMLKHRLTPPPDEAYSLHRKLSGAFLACIKIGAVVPCRELLLDVYKRHKFGEVNDELLSSGSVST
;
A
#
# COMPACT_ATOMS: atom_id res chain seq x y z
N MET A 1 -9.33 0.11 7.52
CA MET A 1 -9.03 1.06 6.43
C MET A 1 -9.14 0.43 5.04
N SER A 2 -8.56 -0.74 4.77
CA SER A 2 -8.60 -1.34 3.41
C SER A 2 -10.01 -1.57 2.84
N ARG A 3 -11.00 -1.94 3.67
CA ARG A 3 -12.41 -2.03 3.26
C ARG A 3 -13.01 -0.68 2.85
N ARG A 4 -12.80 0.34 3.68
CA ARG A 4 -13.27 1.72 3.42
C ARG A 4 -12.68 2.31 2.15
N LEU A 5 -11.46 1.91 1.78
CA LEU A 5 -10.76 2.35 0.57
C LEU A 5 -11.08 1.49 -0.66
N GLY A 6 -11.96 0.49 -0.54
CA GLY A 6 -12.37 -0.37 -1.66
C GLY A 6 -11.32 -1.41 -2.09
N PHE A 7 -10.26 -1.64 -1.31
CA PHE A 7 -9.30 -2.71 -1.60
C PHE A 7 -9.83 -4.10 -1.28
N LEU A 8 -10.74 -4.18 -0.30
CA LEU A 8 -11.33 -5.42 0.20
C LEU A 8 -12.83 -5.20 0.39
N THR A 9 -13.63 -6.20 0.01
CA THR A 9 -15.08 -6.26 0.22
C THR A 9 -15.45 -6.66 1.65
N GLY A 10 -14.56 -7.37 2.33
CA GLY A 10 -14.78 -7.95 3.65
C GLY A 10 -15.21 -9.41 3.66
N MET A 11 -15.38 -10.01 2.48
CA MET A 11 -15.74 -11.42 2.27
C MET A 11 -14.56 -12.26 1.75
N GLU A 12 -13.35 -11.70 1.75
CA GLU A 12 -12.15 -12.37 1.25
C GLU A 12 -11.78 -13.61 2.08
N SER A 13 -11.16 -14.60 1.42
CA SER A 13 -10.57 -15.74 2.12
C SER A 13 -9.38 -15.31 2.97
N ASP A 14 -9.05 -16.12 3.98
CA ASP A 14 -7.88 -15.88 4.84
C ASP A 14 -6.58 -15.78 4.03
N VAL A 15 -6.46 -16.56 2.94
CA VAL A 15 -5.32 -16.50 2.02
C VAL A 15 -5.18 -15.12 1.35
N MET A 16 -6.30 -14.52 0.94
CA MET A 16 -6.29 -13.19 0.33
C MET A 16 -5.99 -12.10 1.37
N LEU A 17 -6.56 -12.23 2.57
CA LEU A 17 -6.30 -11.30 3.67
C LEU A 17 -4.83 -11.33 4.09
N ASP A 18 -4.25 -12.52 4.27
CA ASP A 18 -2.85 -12.70 4.62
C ASP A 18 -1.94 -12.14 3.53
N ALA A 19 -2.20 -12.48 2.25
CA ALA A 19 -1.42 -11.95 1.14
C ALA A 19 -1.47 -10.41 1.06
N HIS A 20 -2.66 -9.81 1.27
CA HIS A 20 -2.84 -8.35 1.29
C HIS A 20 -2.05 -7.68 2.44
N VAL A 21 -2.11 -8.26 3.64
CA VAL A 21 -1.38 -7.75 4.81
C VAL A 21 0.13 -7.89 4.64
N GLN A 22 0.61 -9.05 4.17
CA GLN A 22 2.02 -9.28 3.90
C GLN A 22 2.56 -8.32 2.83
N ALA A 23 1.80 -8.06 1.77
CA ALA A 23 2.18 -7.10 0.74
C ALA A 23 2.36 -5.69 1.35
N GLY A 24 1.45 -5.29 2.24
CA GLY A 24 1.58 -4.04 3.00
C GLY A 24 2.84 -3.97 3.86
N PHE A 25 3.19 -5.04 4.56
CA PHE A 25 4.42 -5.10 5.36
C PHE A 25 5.68 -4.97 4.51
N ILE A 26 5.75 -5.68 3.38
CA ILE A 26 6.92 -5.64 2.50
C ILE A 26 7.10 -4.24 1.89
N VAL A 27 6.01 -3.61 1.43
CA VAL A 27 6.05 -2.21 0.96
C VAL A 27 6.45 -1.24 2.07
N GLY A 28 6.11 -1.56 3.32
CA GLY A 28 6.47 -0.78 4.50
C GLY A 28 7.93 -0.90 4.94
N LEU A 29 8.68 -1.92 4.49
CA LEU A 29 10.05 -2.19 4.96
C LEU A 29 11.00 -0.99 4.84
N PRO A 30 11.05 -0.24 3.73
CA PRO A 30 11.93 0.92 3.59
C PRO A 30 11.67 2.00 4.64
N PHE A 31 10.44 2.10 5.14
CA PHE A 31 10.01 3.13 6.08
C PHE A 31 10.14 2.70 7.55
N SER A 32 10.49 1.44 7.81
CA SER A 32 10.39 0.84 9.16
C SER A 32 11.52 1.25 10.11
N LYS A 33 12.73 1.49 9.59
CA LYS A 33 13.93 1.77 10.38
C LYS A 33 14.47 3.17 10.09
N PRO A 34 15.05 3.85 11.09
CA PRO A 34 15.76 5.10 10.85
C PRO A 34 17.03 4.87 10.02
N GLY A 35 17.41 5.88 9.25
CA GLY A 35 18.62 5.88 8.45
C GLY A 35 18.43 5.41 7.00
N PRO A 36 19.54 5.34 6.24
CA PRO A 36 19.51 5.01 4.83
C PRO A 36 19.01 3.59 4.56
N TYR A 37 18.10 3.45 3.60
CA TYR A 37 17.64 2.18 3.07
C TYR A 37 18.27 1.91 1.70
N ASP A 38 18.98 0.79 1.57
CA ASP A 38 19.53 0.32 0.30
C ASP A 38 18.51 -0.55 -0.44
N PHE A 39 18.00 -0.05 -1.55
CA PHE A 39 17.01 -0.75 -2.36
C PHE A 39 17.56 -1.99 -3.08
N ARG A 40 18.87 -2.12 -3.28
CA ARG A 40 19.48 -3.32 -3.88
C ARG A 40 19.66 -4.47 -2.90
N SER A 41 19.71 -4.16 -1.60
CA SER A 41 19.98 -5.15 -0.54
C SER A 41 18.82 -6.13 -0.31
N THR A 42 17.63 -5.83 -0.84
CA THR A 42 16.38 -6.53 -0.48
C THR A 42 15.57 -6.90 -1.69
N ASN A 43 14.95 -8.08 -1.65
CA ASN A 43 14.23 -8.64 -2.78
C ASN A 43 12.74 -8.26 -2.80
N ILE A 44 12.44 -6.98 -2.52
CA ILE A 44 11.07 -6.45 -2.38
C ILE A 44 10.22 -6.75 -3.63
N THR A 45 10.80 -6.59 -4.82
CA THR A 45 10.10 -6.77 -6.11
C THR A 45 9.63 -8.21 -6.32
N GLN A 46 10.48 -9.19 -6.01
CA GLN A 46 10.12 -10.59 -6.16
C GLN A 46 9.03 -10.99 -5.16
N SER A 47 9.15 -10.57 -3.90
CA SER A 47 8.15 -10.86 -2.87
C SER A 47 6.79 -10.25 -3.20
N ILE A 48 6.75 -8.99 -3.65
CA ILE A 48 5.49 -8.34 -4.07
C ILE A 48 4.89 -8.99 -5.31
N SER A 49 5.72 -9.41 -6.28
CA SER A 49 5.21 -10.09 -7.48
C SER A 49 4.54 -11.42 -7.13
N HIS A 50 5.12 -12.19 -6.21
CA HIS A 50 4.54 -13.45 -5.75
C HIS A 50 3.22 -13.24 -5.01
N LEU A 51 3.18 -12.30 -4.06
CA LEU A 51 1.94 -11.97 -3.34
C LEU A 51 0.87 -11.40 -4.27
N GLY A 52 1.27 -10.58 -5.26
CA GLY A 52 0.38 -10.06 -6.28
C GLY A 52 -0.30 -11.17 -7.09
N ALA A 53 0.42 -12.24 -7.44
CA ALA A 53 -0.16 -13.40 -8.12
C ALA A 53 -1.22 -14.11 -7.25
N THR A 54 -0.93 -14.29 -5.96
CA THR A 54 -1.91 -14.84 -4.99
C THR A 54 -3.14 -13.94 -4.89
N MET A 55 -2.95 -12.63 -4.76
CA MET A 55 -4.06 -11.68 -4.68
C MET A 55 -4.92 -11.67 -5.94
N LEU A 56 -4.30 -11.76 -7.14
CA LEU A 56 -5.03 -11.83 -8.40
C LEU A 56 -5.88 -13.10 -8.53
N LYS A 57 -5.42 -14.21 -7.95
CA LYS A 57 -6.15 -15.49 -7.96
C LYS A 57 -7.34 -15.50 -7.00
N HIS A 58 -7.23 -14.82 -5.86
CA HIS A 58 -8.22 -14.87 -4.79
C HIS A 58 -9.08 -13.59 -4.67
N ARG A 59 -8.86 -12.57 -5.52
CA ARG A 59 -9.67 -11.35 -5.51
C ARG A 59 -11.13 -11.64 -5.86
N LEU A 60 -12.04 -11.06 -5.10
CA LEU A 60 -13.47 -11.10 -5.38
C LEU A 60 -13.90 -9.98 -6.35
N THR A 61 -13.25 -8.82 -6.24
CA THR A 61 -13.52 -7.65 -7.10
C THR A 61 -12.21 -6.96 -7.47
N PRO A 62 -12.14 -6.28 -8.62
CA PRO A 62 -11.02 -5.41 -8.93
C PRO A 62 -10.97 -4.22 -7.93
N PRO A 63 -9.77 -3.80 -7.48
CA PRO A 63 -9.62 -2.55 -6.73
C PRO A 63 -9.95 -1.33 -7.62
N PRO A 64 -10.23 -0.17 -7.03
CA PRO A 64 -10.54 1.06 -7.77
C PRO A 64 -9.36 1.59 -8.61
N ASP A 65 -9.64 2.42 -9.62
CA ASP A 65 -8.63 2.92 -10.56
C ASP A 65 -7.57 3.80 -9.88
N GLU A 66 -7.96 4.53 -8.83
CA GLU A 66 -7.06 5.34 -8.00
C GLU A 66 -6.03 4.46 -7.30
N ALA A 67 -6.46 3.30 -6.79
CA ALA A 67 -5.57 2.33 -6.15
C ALA A 67 -4.51 1.80 -7.11
N TYR A 68 -4.90 1.42 -8.33
CA TYR A 68 -3.94 1.00 -9.36
C TYR A 68 -2.95 2.12 -9.72
N SER A 69 -3.43 3.35 -9.82
CA SER A 69 -2.58 4.52 -10.11
C SER A 69 -1.56 4.77 -9.01
N LEU A 70 -1.96 4.65 -7.73
CA LEU A 70 -1.06 4.74 -6.59
C LEU A 70 -0.02 3.61 -6.58
N HIS A 71 -0.45 2.37 -6.80
CA HIS A 71 0.46 1.22 -6.85
C HIS A 71 1.51 1.38 -7.97
N ARG A 72 1.11 1.80 -9.17
CA ARG A 72 2.04 2.01 -10.29
C ARG A 72 3.07 3.09 -9.97
N LYS A 73 2.66 4.22 -9.36
CA LYS A 73 3.59 5.30 -8.98
C LYS A 73 4.61 4.82 -7.96
N LEU A 74 4.16 4.13 -6.91
CA LEU A 74 5.03 3.64 -5.85
C LEU A 74 6.00 2.57 -6.35
N SER A 75 5.49 1.57 -7.08
CA SER A 75 6.31 0.52 -7.68
C SER A 75 7.34 1.08 -8.67
N GLY A 76 6.97 2.08 -9.47
CA GLY A 76 7.89 2.77 -10.37
C GLY A 76 9.04 3.45 -9.63
N ALA A 77 8.76 4.13 -8.52
CA ALA A 77 9.78 4.76 -7.69
C ALA A 77 10.72 3.72 -7.06
N PHE A 78 10.19 2.62 -6.53
CA PHE A 78 10.99 1.54 -5.94
C PHE A 78 11.91 0.91 -6.99
N LEU A 79 11.37 0.59 -8.18
CA LEU A 79 12.15 0.02 -9.28
C LEU A 79 13.24 0.98 -9.77
N ALA A 80 12.95 2.28 -9.83
CA ALA A 80 13.96 3.28 -10.17
C ALA A 80 15.10 3.30 -9.13
N CYS A 81 14.76 3.32 -7.84
CA CYS A 81 15.74 3.26 -6.75
C CYS A 81 16.59 1.98 -6.81
N ILE A 82 15.99 0.82 -7.09
CA ILE A 82 16.70 -0.45 -7.29
C ILE A 82 17.68 -0.34 -8.46
N LYS A 83 17.19 0.15 -9.62
CA LYS A 83 17.96 0.20 -10.87
C LYS A 83 19.21 1.08 -10.76
N ILE A 84 19.12 2.21 -10.05
CA ILE A 84 20.25 3.13 -9.88
C ILE A 84 21.10 2.82 -8.63
N GLY A 85 20.71 1.83 -7.82
CA GLY A 85 21.36 1.55 -6.54
C GLY A 85 21.24 2.68 -5.53
N ALA A 86 20.07 3.31 -5.48
CA ALA A 86 19.81 4.41 -4.56
C ALA A 86 19.77 3.93 -3.11
N VAL A 87 20.37 4.75 -2.25
CA VAL A 87 20.32 4.61 -0.80
C VAL A 87 19.57 5.82 -0.26
N VAL A 88 18.38 5.60 0.30
CA VAL A 88 17.43 6.69 0.62
C VAL A 88 16.97 6.61 2.07
N PRO A 89 17.00 7.71 2.85
CA PRO A 89 16.43 7.76 4.20
C PRO A 89 14.89 7.82 4.13
N CYS A 90 14.27 6.69 3.77
CA CYS A 90 12.84 6.60 3.46
C CYS A 90 11.95 6.94 4.66
N ARG A 91 12.32 6.50 5.87
CA ARG A 91 11.54 6.77 7.08
C ARG A 91 11.48 8.27 7.37
N GLU A 92 12.61 8.95 7.30
CA GLU A 92 12.70 10.39 7.52
C GLU A 92 11.90 11.15 6.48
N LEU A 93 11.98 10.75 5.20
CA LEU A 93 11.20 11.33 4.13
C LEU A 93 9.69 11.17 4.38
N LEU A 94 9.25 9.98 4.79
CA LEU A 94 7.84 9.74 5.12
C LEU A 94 7.37 10.61 6.30
N LEU A 95 8.16 10.67 7.37
CA LEU A 95 7.83 11.45 8.55
C LEU A 95 7.80 12.96 8.26
N ASP A 96 8.70 13.45 7.41
CA ASP A 96 8.72 14.84 6.97
C ASP A 96 7.49 15.17 6.10
N VAL A 97 7.18 14.32 5.11
CA VAL A 97 5.96 14.47 4.30
C VAL A 97 4.71 14.44 5.18
N TYR A 98 4.64 13.50 6.12
CA TYR A 98 3.51 13.38 7.05
C TYR A 98 3.33 14.63 7.91
N LYS A 99 4.42 15.19 8.45
CA LYS A 99 4.38 16.43 9.25
C LYS A 99 3.90 17.64 8.44
N ARG A 100 4.28 17.72 7.16
CA ARG A 100 3.92 18.82 6.26
C ARG A 100 2.54 18.65 5.64
N HIS A 101 2.01 17.44 5.60
CA HIS A 101 0.72 17.14 5.00
C HIS A 101 -0.42 17.58 5.92
N LYS A 102 -1.25 18.52 5.44
CA LYS A 102 -2.51 18.86 6.12
C LYS A 102 -3.58 17.87 5.67
N PHE A 103 -4.00 16.99 6.57
CA PHE A 103 -5.16 16.15 6.32
C PHE A 103 -6.39 17.06 6.19
N GLY A 104 -7.15 16.90 5.11
CA GLY A 104 -8.44 17.58 4.97
C GLY A 104 -9.38 17.15 6.09
N GLU A 105 -10.26 18.04 6.53
CA GLU A 105 -11.34 17.69 7.45
C GLU A 105 -12.20 16.61 6.78
N VAL A 106 -12.34 15.47 7.44
CA VAL A 106 -13.21 14.40 6.97
C VAL A 106 -14.63 14.90 7.16
N ASN A 107 -15.35 15.24 6.07
CA ASN A 107 -16.78 15.50 6.15
C ASN A 107 -17.47 14.22 6.66
N ASP A 108 -17.97 14.28 7.89
CA ASP A 108 -18.71 13.20 8.58
C ASP A 108 -19.99 12.78 7.81
N GLU A 109 -20.44 13.60 6.86
CA GLU A 109 -21.61 13.33 6.02
C GLU A 109 -21.47 12.08 5.12
N LEU A 110 -20.25 11.67 4.77
CA LEU A 110 -20.03 10.44 3.99
C LEU A 110 -20.06 9.15 4.84
N LEU A 111 -20.05 9.28 6.18
CA LEU A 111 -20.15 8.15 7.11
C LEU A 111 -21.60 7.86 7.52
N SER A 112 -22.50 8.84 7.39
CA SER A 112 -23.92 8.70 7.74
C SER A 112 -24.80 8.06 6.65
N SER A 113 -24.34 8.00 5.40
CA SER A 113 -25.17 7.48 4.28
C SER A 113 -25.23 5.95 4.20
N GLY A 114 -24.50 5.22 5.07
CA GLY A 114 -24.51 3.76 5.12
C GLY A 114 -25.55 3.14 6.06
N SER A 115 -26.40 3.94 6.72
CA SER A 115 -27.34 3.45 7.72
C SER A 115 -28.67 4.21 7.70
N VAL A 116 -29.49 3.99 6.66
CA VAL A 116 -30.95 4.13 6.75
C VAL A 116 -31.63 3.08 5.84
N SER A 117 -32.30 2.13 6.50
CA SER A 117 -33.54 1.41 6.17
C SER A 117 -33.61 0.57 4.87
N THR A 118 -33.99 -0.71 4.91
CA THR A 118 -35.19 -1.29 5.56
C THR A 118 -34.93 -2.71 6.04
#